data_AF-A0A139CZI3-F1
#
_entry.id   AF-A0A139CZI3-F1
#
_cell.length_a   1.000
_cell.length_b   1.000
_cell.length_c   1.000
_cell.angle_alpha   90.00
_cell.angle_beta   90.00
_cell.angle_gamma   90.00
#
_symmetry.space_group_name_H-M   'P 1'
#
loop_
_entity.id
_entity.type
_entity.pdbx_description
1 polymer ?
#
loop_
_entity_poly.entity_id
_entity_poly.type
_entity_poly.pdbx_seq_one_letter_code
_entity_poly.pdbx_strand_id
1 'polypeptide(L)'
;ESVFSLTSFYEPFGLAPVEAMAAGLPAVVTKNGGQSEIMADDEFGILIDPEDPADIARGLKKIVGETSIWRDYQLKAKERVESKYTWEQTAKRYLKAMEKGLSFEIPVIHSEIPAYYFLPDSDNEHKLLERFKENVFKK
;
A
#
# COMPACT_ATOMS: atom_id res chain seq x y z
N GLU A 1 28.55 2.27 4.96
CA GLU A 1 27.43 2.53 4.03
C GLU A 1 26.26 3.16 4.79
N SER A 2 25.21 3.66 4.12
CA SER A 2 24.03 4.30 4.75
C SER A 2 22.78 3.42 4.64
N VAL A 3 21.71 3.75 5.37
CA VAL A 3 20.45 2.98 5.38
C VAL A 3 19.26 3.92 5.45
N PHE A 4 18.18 3.60 4.73
CA PHE A 4 16.90 4.28 4.90
C PHE A 4 16.12 3.61 6.04
N SER A 5 15.50 4.38 6.92
CA SER A 5 14.67 3.83 7.99
C SER A 5 13.35 4.56 8.13
N LEU A 6 12.28 3.77 8.29
CA LEU A 6 10.92 4.25 8.55
C LEU A 6 10.29 3.41 9.66
N THR A 7 10.35 3.93 10.88
CA THR A 7 9.84 3.29 12.10
C THR A 7 8.43 3.75 12.45
N SER A 8 7.59 4.00 11.45
CA SER A 8 6.19 4.42 11.66
C SER A 8 5.38 3.30 12.33
N PHE A 9 4.46 3.68 13.23
CA PHE A 9 3.50 2.72 13.80
C PHE A 9 2.52 2.19 12.75
N TYR A 10 2.20 3.01 11.76
CA TYR A 10 1.31 2.65 10.65
C TYR A 10 1.77 3.33 9.35
N GLU A 11 1.87 2.53 8.29
CA GLU A 11 2.17 3.00 6.93
C GLU A 11 1.41 2.10 5.94
N PRO A 12 0.35 2.60 5.28
CA PRO A 12 -0.55 1.75 4.52
C PRO A 12 0.09 1.16 3.25
N PHE A 13 1.05 1.85 2.63
CA PHE A 13 1.72 1.33 1.43
C PHE A 13 3.23 1.32 1.57
N GLY A 14 3.87 2.47 1.78
CA GLY A 14 5.33 2.55 1.83
C GLY A 14 6.02 3.02 0.56
N LEU A 15 5.59 4.15 -0.01
CA LEU A 15 6.28 4.74 -1.16
C LEU A 15 7.75 5.10 -0.86
N ALA A 16 8.03 5.73 0.29
CA ALA A 16 9.39 6.15 0.63
C ALA A 16 10.39 4.97 0.71
N PRO A 17 10.05 3.82 1.32
CA PRO A 17 10.84 2.60 1.21
C PRO A 17 11.07 2.11 -0.22
N VAL A 18 10.04 2.10 -1.07
CA VAL A 18 10.19 1.72 -2.49
C VAL A 18 11.15 2.66 -3.22
N GLU A 19 11.06 3.97 -2.97
CA GLU A 19 11.98 4.97 -3.55
C GLU A 19 13.42 4.77 -3.08
N ALA A 20 13.62 4.49 -1.79
CA ALA A 20 14.94 4.17 -1.23
C ALA A 20 15.53 2.91 -1.90
N MET A 21 14.73 1.84 -1.98
CA MET A 21 15.12 0.59 -2.65
C MET A 21 15.46 0.83 -4.13
N ALA A 22 14.67 1.64 -4.84
CA ALA A 22 14.91 2.02 -6.24
C ALA A 22 16.24 2.78 -6.42
N ALA A 23 16.56 3.66 -5.46
CA ALA A 23 17.82 4.39 -5.41
C ALA A 23 19.02 3.50 -5.02
N GLY A 24 18.79 2.22 -4.72
CA GLY A 24 19.81 1.29 -4.27
C GLY A 24 20.23 1.54 -2.82
N LEU A 25 19.32 2.00 -1.97
CA LEU A 25 19.55 2.16 -0.55
C LEU A 25 18.76 1.07 0.21
N PRO A 26 19.44 0.15 0.93
CA PRO A 26 18.76 -0.81 1.80
C PRO A 26 17.84 -0.12 2.81
N ALA A 27 16.73 -0.78 3.14
CA ALA A 27 15.68 -0.24 3.99
C ALA A 27 15.47 -1.08 5.26
N VAL A 28 15.33 -0.39 6.39
CA VAL A 28 14.91 -0.95 7.69
C VAL A 28 13.59 -0.30 8.09
N VAL A 29 12.49 -1.03 7.98
CA VAL A 29 11.13 -0.47 8.04
C VAL A 29 10.25 -1.23 9.01
N THR A 30 9.19 -0.60 9.49
CA THR A 30 8.18 -1.26 10.32
C THR A 30 7.61 -2.53 9.66
N LYS A 31 7.30 -3.55 10.48
CA LYS A 31 6.57 -4.75 10.06
C LYS A 31 5.08 -4.52 9.80
N ASN A 32 4.57 -3.33 10.09
CA ASN A 32 3.15 -3.00 10.01
C ASN A 32 2.77 -2.43 8.64
N GLY A 33 1.58 -2.77 8.14
CA GLY A 33 1.00 -2.19 6.93
C GLY A 33 1.62 -2.70 5.63
N GLY A 34 1.76 -1.84 4.61
CA GLY A 34 2.22 -2.25 3.28
C GLY A 34 3.68 -2.68 3.21
N GLN A 35 4.47 -2.33 4.24
CA GLN A 35 5.90 -2.66 4.32
C GLN A 35 6.19 -4.16 4.35
N SER A 36 5.39 -4.94 5.07
CA SER A 36 5.57 -6.39 5.16
C SER A 36 5.42 -7.06 3.79
N GLU A 37 4.52 -6.55 2.94
CA GLU A 37 4.34 -7.05 1.57
C GLU A 37 5.50 -6.66 0.63
N ILE A 38 6.02 -5.44 0.80
CA ILE A 38 7.15 -4.95 0.01
C ILE A 38 8.41 -5.77 0.33
N MET A 39 8.71 -5.95 1.61
CA MET A 39 9.93 -6.58 2.11
C MET A 39 9.91 -8.11 2.05
N ALA A 40 8.72 -8.72 1.97
CA ALA A 40 8.51 -10.17 1.85
C ALA A 40 9.31 -10.97 2.90
N ASP A 41 8.94 -10.84 4.17
CA ASP A 41 9.57 -11.57 5.29
C ASP A 41 11.11 -11.40 5.36
N ASP A 42 11.58 -10.15 5.32
CA ASP A 42 13.01 -9.76 5.35
C ASP A 42 13.85 -10.15 4.13
N GLU A 43 13.25 -10.59 3.02
CA GLU A 43 13.98 -10.95 1.81
C GLU A 43 14.58 -9.73 1.08
N PHE A 44 13.84 -8.61 1.08
CA PHE A 44 14.21 -7.38 0.33
C PHE A 44 14.55 -6.18 1.21
N GLY A 45 14.55 -6.35 2.52
CA GLY A 45 14.92 -5.36 3.52
C GLY A 45 14.86 -5.97 4.92
N ILE A 46 14.83 -5.14 5.97
CA ILE A 46 14.62 -5.63 7.34
C ILE A 46 13.35 -5.02 7.90
N LEU A 47 12.47 -5.87 8.40
CA LEU A 47 11.31 -5.54 9.19
C LEU A 47 11.70 -5.42 10.66
N ILE A 48 11.16 -4.39 11.31
CA ILE A 48 11.32 -4.14 12.74
C ILE A 48 9.96 -3.96 13.41
N ASP A 49 9.93 -4.20 14.71
CA ASP A 49 8.85 -3.75 15.58
C ASP A 49 9.06 -2.26 15.93
N PRO A 50 8.17 -1.34 15.53
CA PRO A 50 8.31 0.08 15.84
C PRO A 50 8.12 0.38 17.34
N GLU A 51 7.55 -0.54 18.12
CA GLU A 51 7.37 -0.40 19.57
C GLU A 51 8.58 -0.88 20.39
N ASP A 52 9.55 -1.55 19.74
CA ASP A 52 10.76 -2.07 20.38
C ASP A 52 12.03 -1.33 19.89
N PRO A 53 12.55 -0.38 20.69
CA PRO A 53 13.80 0.30 20.38
C PRO A 53 15.01 -0.63 20.21
N ALA A 54 15.03 -1.78 20.89
CA ALA A 54 16.11 -2.75 20.74
C ALA A 54 16.04 -3.44 19.37
N ASP A 55 14.84 -3.72 18.87
CA ASP A 55 14.63 -4.31 17.56
C ASP A 55 14.96 -3.34 16.42
N ILE A 56 14.60 -2.06 16.57
CA ILE A 56 15.04 -0.99 15.66
C ILE A 56 16.58 -0.94 15.61
N ALA A 57 17.23 -0.94 16.78
CA ALA A 57 18.70 -0.91 16.86
C ALA A 57 19.34 -2.16 16.23
N ARG A 58 18.75 -3.34 16.40
CA ARG A 58 19.20 -4.59 15.75
C ARG A 58 19.14 -4.44 14.23
N GLY A 59 18.01 -4.00 13.68
CA GLY A 59 17.83 -3.85 12.24
C GLY A 59 18.84 -2.88 11.63
N LEU A 60 19.00 -1.71 12.23
CA LEU A 60 19.99 -0.72 11.79
C LEU A 60 21.42 -1.25 11.86
N LYS A 61 21.82 -1.86 12.98
CA LYS A 61 23.16 -2.43 13.17
C LYS A 61 23.49 -3.53 12.17
N LYS A 62 22.52 -4.38 11.83
CA LYS A 62 22.71 -5.46 10.85
C LYS A 62 23.08 -4.90 9.47
N ILE A 63 22.43 -3.84 9.02
CA ILE A 63 22.72 -3.22 7.71
C ILE A 63 24.02 -2.43 7.72
N VAL A 64 24.28 -1.63 8.76
CA VAL A 64 25.48 -0.75 8.77
C VAL A 64 26.75 -1.48 9.22
N GLY A 65 26.62 -2.63 9.88
CA GLY A 65 27.73 -3.38 10.46
C GLY A 65 28.42 -4.34 9.50
N GLU A 66 27.79 -4.72 8.39
CA GLU A 66 28.32 -5.71 7.46
C GLU A 66 28.07 -5.33 5.98
N THR A 67 29.15 -4.95 5.28
CA THR A 67 29.12 -4.53 3.87
C THR A 67 28.59 -5.60 2.92
N SER A 68 28.85 -6.89 3.19
CA SER A 68 28.28 -8.00 2.41
C SER A 68 26.75 -8.02 2.48
N ILE A 69 26.19 -7.87 3.68
CA ILE A 69 24.73 -7.81 3.89
C ILE A 69 24.16 -6.57 3.22
N TRP A 70 24.82 -5.42 3.38
CA TRP A 70 24.39 -4.18 2.74
C TRP A 70 24.29 -4.35 1.22
N ARG A 71 25.32 -4.91 0.58
CA ARG A 71 25.39 -5.11 -0.87
C ARG A 71 24.36 -6.12 -1.37
N ASP A 72 24.11 -7.18 -0.62
CA ASP A 72 23.08 -8.18 -0.94
C ASP A 72 21.68 -7.54 -0.96
N TYR A 73 21.30 -6.84 0.11
CA TYR A 73 20.03 -6.13 0.17
C TYR A 73 19.90 -5.07 -0.91
N GLN A 74 20.99 -4.34 -1.20
CA GLN A 74 20.99 -3.32 -2.24
C GLN A 74 20.59 -3.88 -3.61
N LEU A 75 21.14 -5.05 -3.99
CA LEU A 75 20.85 -5.68 -5.28
C LEU A 75 19.43 -6.26 -5.31
N LYS A 76 19.06 -7.03 -4.29
CA LYS A 76 17.73 -7.66 -4.19
C LYS A 76 16.60 -6.64 -4.13
N ALA A 77 16.76 -5.59 -3.33
CA ALA A 77 15.78 -4.53 -3.19
C ALA A 77 15.53 -3.81 -4.53
N LYS A 78 16.61 -3.52 -5.27
CA LYS A 78 16.49 -2.88 -6.58
C LYS A 78 15.76 -3.78 -7.59
N GLU A 79 16.14 -5.06 -7.67
CA GLU A 79 15.46 -6.05 -8.52
C GLU A 79 13.98 -6.21 -8.17
N ARG A 80 13.66 -6.18 -6.87
CA ARG A 80 12.27 -6.21 -6.38
C ARG A 80 11.45 -5.04 -6.88
N VAL A 81 12.00 -3.83 -6.83
CA VAL A 81 11.32 -2.64 -7.35
C VAL A 81 11.11 -2.73 -8.85
N GLU A 82 12.16 -3.06 -9.60
CA GLU A 82 12.11 -3.17 -11.07
C GLU A 82 11.09 -4.22 -11.54
N SER A 83 10.98 -5.34 -10.81
CA SER A 83 10.08 -6.44 -11.17
C SER A 83 8.63 -6.23 -10.75
N LYS A 84 8.33 -5.43 -9.71
CA LYS A 84 6.97 -5.34 -9.15
C LYS A 84 6.40 -3.94 -8.93
N TYR A 85 7.24 -2.95 -8.65
CA TYR A 85 6.78 -1.67 -8.11
C TYR A 85 7.02 -0.48 -9.06
N THR A 86 7.40 -0.74 -10.31
CA THR A 86 7.39 0.31 -11.35
C THR A 86 5.96 0.65 -11.76
N TRP A 87 5.78 1.83 -12.35
CA TRP A 87 4.50 2.24 -12.94
C TRP A 87 4.04 1.29 -14.05
N GLU A 88 4.96 0.76 -14.85
CA GLU A 88 4.64 -0.21 -15.89
C GLU A 88 4.08 -1.51 -15.30
N GLN A 89 4.73 -2.07 -14.27
CA GLN A 89 4.25 -3.29 -13.61
C GLN A 89 2.91 -3.06 -12.90
N THR A 90 2.75 -1.89 -12.29
CA THR A 90 1.48 -1.47 -11.68
C THR A 90 0.38 -1.43 -12.74
N ALA A 91 0.58 -0.74 -13.85
CA ALA A 91 -0.39 -0.64 -14.94
C ALA A 91 -0.77 -2.02 -15.51
N LYS A 92 0.20 -2.92 -15.71
CA LYS A 92 -0.06 -4.30 -16.16
C LYS A 92 -0.94 -5.08 -15.18
N ARG A 93 -0.69 -4.95 -13.87
CA ARG A 93 -1.51 -5.60 -12.83
C ARG A 93 -2.93 -5.05 -12.81
N TYR A 94 -3.10 -3.74 -12.94
CA TYR A 94 -4.41 -3.10 -13.03
C TYR A 94 -5.18 -3.56 -14.27
N LEU A 95 -4.54 -3.54 -15.45
CA LEU A 95 -5.17 -4.00 -16.69
C LEU A 95 -5.66 -5.45 -16.57
N LYS A 96 -4.81 -6.35 -16.07
CA LYS A 96 -5.18 -7.75 -15.82
C LYS A 96 -6.38 -7.89 -14.88
N ALA A 97 -6.44 -7.06 -13.83
CA ALA A 97 -7.57 -7.06 -12.91
C ALA A 97 -8.86 -6.55 -13.57
N MET A 98 -8.78 -5.52 -14.41
CA MET A 98 -9.91 -5.00 -15.18
C MET A 98 -10.42 -6.02 -16.21
N GLU A 99 -9.52 -6.68 -16.94
CA GLU A 99 -9.85 -7.75 -17.89
C GLU A 99 -10.56 -8.92 -17.20
N LYS A 100 -10.07 -9.33 -16.01
CA LYS A 100 -10.78 -10.30 -15.16
C LYS A 100 -12.15 -9.75 -14.74
N GLY A 101 -12.22 -8.46 -14.40
CA GLY A 101 -13.43 -7.70 -14.11
C GLY A 101 -14.52 -7.87 -15.18
N LEU A 102 -14.12 -7.79 -16.45
CA LEU A 102 -15.03 -7.90 -17.60
C LEU A 102 -15.65 -9.30 -17.76
N SER A 103 -15.05 -10.34 -17.18
CA SER A 103 -15.64 -11.69 -17.19
C SER A 103 -16.79 -11.86 -16.19
N PHE A 104 -16.95 -10.92 -15.25
CA PHE A 104 -18.05 -10.96 -14.31
C PHE A 104 -19.29 -10.32 -14.93
N GLU A 105 -20.39 -11.05 -14.96
CA GLU A 105 -21.70 -10.46 -15.17
C GLU A 105 -22.08 -9.67 -13.93
N ILE A 106 -21.96 -8.35 -14.00
CA ILE A 106 -22.48 -7.47 -12.97
C ILE A 106 -23.96 -7.25 -13.33
N PRO A 107 -24.92 -7.66 -12.48
CA PRO A 107 -26.31 -7.34 -12.73
C PRO A 107 -26.43 -5.83 -12.83
N VAL A 108 -26.98 -5.35 -13.95
CA VAL A 108 -27.25 -3.93 -14.14
C VAL A 108 -28.36 -3.54 -13.17
N ILE A 109 -27.96 -3.06 -11.99
CA ILE A 109 -28.89 -2.42 -11.08
C ILE A 109 -29.12 -1.02 -11.64
N HIS A 110 -30.19 -0.87 -12.41
CA HIS A 110 -30.75 0.44 -12.71
C HIS A 110 -31.30 1.03 -11.42
N SER A 111 -30.40 1.57 -10.59
CA SER A 111 -30.80 2.47 -9.52
C SER A 111 -31.04 3.83 -10.16
N GLU A 112 -32.24 4.38 -9.98
CA GLU A 112 -32.47 5.78 -10.29
C GLU A 112 -31.49 6.62 -9.46
N ILE A 113 -30.60 7.33 -10.14
CA ILE A 113 -29.72 8.31 -9.49
C ILE A 113 -30.64 9.41 -8.93
N PRO A 114 -30.63 9.67 -7.62
CA PRO A 114 -31.51 10.67 -7.02
C PRO A 114 -31.35 12.05 -7.66
N ALA A 115 -32.46 12.78 -7.84
CA ALA A 115 -32.49 14.12 -8.43
C ALA A 115 -31.51 15.10 -7.75
N TYR A 116 -31.26 14.92 -6.45
CA TYR A 116 -30.28 15.69 -5.67
C TYR A 116 -28.89 15.77 -6.34
N TYR A 117 -28.43 14.70 -7.00
CA TYR A 117 -27.10 14.70 -7.65
C TYR A 117 -27.05 15.48 -8.97
N PHE A 118 -28.20 15.88 -9.51
CA PHE A 118 -28.29 16.68 -10.74
C PHE A 118 -28.77 18.11 -10.48
N LEU A 119 -29.73 18.28 -9.58
CA LEU A 119 -30.39 19.55 -9.29
C LEU A 119 -30.69 19.63 -7.78
N PRO A 120 -29.70 19.90 -6.91
CA PRO A 120 -29.91 19.86 -5.46
C PRO A 120 -30.88 20.95 -4.99
N ASP A 121 -31.87 20.57 -4.19
CA ASP A 121 -32.79 21.46 -3.48
C ASP A 121 -33.18 20.87 -2.11
N SER A 122 -33.84 21.66 -1.27
CA SER A 122 -34.21 21.24 0.08
C SER A 122 -35.17 20.05 0.09
N ASP A 123 -36.06 19.95 -0.90
CA ASP A 123 -37.08 18.89 -0.97
C ASP A 123 -36.45 17.56 -1.38
N ASN A 124 -35.49 17.58 -2.31
CA ASN A 124 -34.83 16.39 -2.80
C ASN A 124 -33.66 15.92 -1.92
N GLU A 125 -33.04 16.82 -1.16
CA GLU A 125 -32.13 16.46 -0.07
C GLU A 125 -32.87 15.71 1.04
N HIS A 126 -34.02 16.22 1.48
CA HIS A 126 -34.83 15.57 2.52
C HIS A 126 -35.27 14.17 2.09
N LYS A 127 -35.76 14.02 0.84
CA LYS A 127 -36.12 12.72 0.26
C LYS A 127 -34.94 11.75 0.18
N LEU A 128 -33.75 12.25 -0.17
CA LEU A 128 -32.53 11.43 -0.22
C LEU A 128 -32.14 10.93 1.18
N LEU A 129 -32.18 11.81 2.19
CA LEU A 129 -31.85 11.47 3.57
C LEU A 129 -32.83 10.45 4.16
N GLU A 130 -34.13 10.59 3.93
CA GLU A 130 -35.12 9.60 4.38
C GLU A 130 -34.90 8.23 3.71
N ARG A 131 -34.67 8.20 2.39
CA ARG A 131 -34.33 6.95 1.68
C ARG A 131 -33.04 6.32 2.21
N PHE A 132 -32.04 7.12 2.57
CA PHE A 132 -30.79 6.64 3.16
C PHE A 132 -31.03 6.02 4.54
N LYS A 133 -31.82 6.69 5.40
CA LYS A 133 -32.19 6.18 6.72
C LYS A 133 -32.91 4.83 6.65
N GLU A 134 -33.85 4.70 5.73
CA GLU A 134 -34.63 3.48 5.54
C GLU A 134 -33.80 2.30 5.04
N ASN A 135 -32.85 2.53 4.14
CA ASN A 135 -32.11 1.44 3.49
C ASN A 135 -30.80 1.07 4.19
N VAL A 136 -30.17 2.00 4.92
CA VAL A 136 -28.85 1.79 5.54
C VAL A 136 -28.95 1.41 7.02
N PHE A 137 -29.90 1.99 7.75
CA PHE A 137 -29.99 1.81 9.22
C PHE A 137 -31.13 0.92 9.70
N LYS A 138 -32.04 0.45 8.82
CA LYS A 138 -33.04 -0.57 9.16
C LYS A 138 -32.52 -2.00 8.92
N LYS A 139 -31.32 -2.30 9.43
CA LYS A 139 -30.80 -3.66 9.55
C LYS A 139 -30.60 -4.01 11.01
#